data_AF-A0A7S2CSH5-F1
#
_entry.id   AF-A0A7S2CSH5-F1
#
_cell.length_a   1.000
_cell.length_b   1.000
_cell.length_c   1.000
_cell.angle_alpha   90.00
_cell.angle_beta   90.00
_cell.angle_gamma   90.00
#
_symmetry.space_group_name_H-M   'P 1'
#
loop_
_entity.id
_entity.type
_entity.pdbx_description
1 polymer ?
#
loop_
_entity_poly.entity_id
_entity_poly.type
_entity_poly.pdbx_seq_one_letter_code
_entity_poly.pdbx_strand_id
1 'polypeptide(L)'
;RLVLRGNALGDGALKLVNASTLPALEQLDVAGNQISDEGLTAFCESPPPKLHRLLIANNVFGEFGVEVLGAAIATGALTNVSYLVADSFEFGCSELRNKETIVRIG
;
A
#
# COMPACT_ATOMS: atom_id res chain seq x y z
N ARG A 1 6.78 -6.49 -11.75
CA ARG A 1 7.40 -6.12 -10.45
C ARG A 1 8.07 -4.76 -10.61
N LEU A 2 7.92 -3.87 -9.63
CA LEU A 2 8.54 -2.54 -9.58
C LEU A 2 9.12 -2.31 -8.17
N VAL A 3 10.36 -1.83 -8.10
CA VAL A 3 11.06 -1.55 -6.84
C VAL A 3 11.59 -0.13 -6.90
N LEU A 4 11.10 0.72 -6.00
CA LEU A 4 11.42 2.14 -5.89
C LEU A 4 11.90 2.49 -4.48
N ARG A 5 12.36 1.52 -3.69
CA ARG A 5 12.74 1.72 -2.29
C ARG A 5 13.78 2.83 -2.11
N GLY A 6 13.54 3.73 -1.17
CA GLY A 6 14.54 4.71 -0.72
C GLY A 6 14.85 5.83 -1.71
N ASN A 7 13.91 6.21 -2.58
CA ASN A 7 14.14 7.20 -3.64
C ASN A 7 13.58 8.60 -3.32
N ALA A 8 13.04 8.83 -2.12
CA ALA A 8 12.49 10.13 -1.71
C ALA A 8 11.50 10.74 -2.71
N LEU A 9 10.66 9.89 -3.31
CA LEU A 9 9.72 10.27 -4.38
C LEU A 9 8.43 10.96 -3.89
N GLY A 10 8.20 10.94 -2.57
CA GLY A 10 6.93 11.32 -1.95
C GLY A 10 5.76 10.52 -2.52
N ASP A 11 4.57 11.13 -2.50
CA ASP A 11 3.35 10.56 -3.08
C ASP A 11 3.43 10.32 -4.59
N GLY A 12 4.40 10.95 -5.26
CA GLY A 12 4.72 10.71 -6.67
C GLY A 12 5.01 9.23 -6.95
N ALA A 13 5.56 8.49 -5.98
CA ALA A 13 5.79 7.06 -6.09
C ALA A 13 4.51 6.27 -6.37
N LEU A 14 3.38 6.68 -5.76
CA LEU A 14 2.10 6.00 -5.89
C LEU A 14 1.24 6.58 -7.02
N LYS A 15 1.34 7.88 -7.31
CA LYS A 15 0.63 8.51 -8.44
C LYS A 15 0.98 7.86 -9.79
N LEU A 16 2.23 7.42 -9.95
CA LEU A 16 2.71 6.71 -11.15
C LEU A 16 2.29 5.22 -11.18
N VAL A 17 1.75 4.69 -10.08
CA VAL A 17 1.39 3.29 -9.93
C VAL A 17 -0.10 3.15 -9.70
N ASN A 18 -0.86 3.11 -10.79
CA ASN A 18 -2.30 2.87 -10.79
C ASN A 18 -2.69 1.86 -11.88
N ALA A 19 -3.97 1.45 -11.87
CA ALA A 19 -4.53 0.49 -12.81
C ALA A 19 -4.33 0.87 -14.29
N SER A 20 -4.38 2.16 -14.61
CA SER A 20 -4.24 2.67 -15.99
C SER A 20 -2.78 2.68 -16.47
N THR A 21 -1.83 2.89 -15.55
CA THR A 21 -0.41 3.08 -15.89
C THR A 21 0.34 1.76 -15.88
N LEU A 22 0.05 0.90 -14.90
CA LEU A 22 0.74 -0.38 -14.70
C LEU A 22 -0.26 -1.52 -14.44
N PRO A 23 -1.19 -1.83 -15.38
CA PRO A 23 -2.26 -2.82 -15.17
C PRO A 23 -1.77 -4.24 -14.86
N ALA A 24 -0.55 -4.57 -15.29
CA ALA A 24 0.07 -5.87 -15.08
C ALA A 24 1.01 -5.91 -13.86
N LEU A 25 1.04 -4.87 -13.02
CA LEU A 25 1.93 -4.85 -11.87
C LEU A 25 1.47 -5.82 -10.79
N GLU A 26 2.29 -6.83 -10.54
CA GLU A 26 2.05 -7.86 -9.54
C GLU A 26 2.69 -7.58 -8.18
N GLN A 27 3.80 -6.83 -8.17
CA GLN A 27 4.59 -6.57 -6.97
C GLN A 27 5.12 -5.13 -6.97
N LEU A 28 4.90 -4.43 -5.86
CA LEU A 28 5.34 -3.05 -5.64
C LEU A 28 6.13 -2.97 -4.33
N ASP A 29 7.33 -2.38 -4.40
CA ASP A 29 8.11 -1.96 -3.23
C ASP A 29 8.40 -0.47 -3.32
N VAL A 30 7.75 0.32 -2.47
CA VAL A 30 7.93 1.76 -2.34
C VAL A 30 8.32 2.15 -0.91
N ALA A 31 8.95 1.22 -0.18
CA ALA A 31 9.41 1.50 1.18
C ALA A 31 10.41 2.68 1.20
N GLY A 32 10.38 3.54 2.21
CA GLY A 32 11.38 4.62 2.32
C GLY A 32 11.21 5.78 1.34
N ASN A 33 9.98 6.12 0.91
CA ASN A 33 9.75 7.16 -0.10
C ASN A 33 9.06 8.42 0.40
N GLN A 34 8.79 8.56 1.70
CA GLN A 34 8.04 9.70 2.27
C GLN A 34 6.62 9.81 1.71
N ILE A 35 5.96 8.67 1.51
CA ILE A 35 4.53 8.59 1.14
C ILE A 35 3.67 9.02 2.34
N SER A 36 2.72 9.91 2.10
CA SER A 36 1.73 10.45 3.05
C SER A 36 0.42 9.65 3.08
N ASP A 37 -0.48 10.02 3.97
CA ASP A 37 -1.83 9.46 4.02
C ASP A 37 -2.63 9.78 2.74
N GLU A 38 -2.46 10.98 2.19
CA GLU A 38 -3.08 11.41 0.94
C GLU A 38 -2.56 10.58 -0.24
N GLY A 39 -1.27 10.25 -0.25
CA GLY A 39 -0.66 9.36 -1.23
C GLY A 39 -1.27 7.96 -1.22
N LEU A 40 -1.49 7.40 -0.03
CA LEU A 40 -2.15 6.10 0.13
C LEU A 40 -3.63 6.15 -0.28
N THR A 41 -4.34 7.21 0.07
CA THR A 41 -5.74 7.42 -0.32
C THR A 41 -5.89 7.39 -1.83
N ALA A 42 -5.10 8.21 -2.54
CA ALA A 42 -5.13 8.25 -4.00
C ALA A 42 -4.76 6.90 -4.65
N PHE A 43 -3.82 6.17 -4.08
CA PHE A 43 -3.46 4.83 -4.55
C PHE A 43 -4.62 3.83 -4.43
N CYS A 44 -5.34 3.87 -3.30
CA CYS A 44 -6.44 2.95 -3.02
C CYS A 44 -7.67 3.19 -3.89
N GLU A 45 -7.81 4.36 -4.51
CA GLU A 45 -8.90 4.64 -5.47
C GLU A 45 -8.75 3.86 -6.79
N SER A 46 -7.52 3.56 -7.21
CA SER A 46 -7.26 2.86 -8.48
C SER A 46 -6.01 1.99 -8.45
N PRO A 47 -5.94 0.99 -7.55
CA PRO A 47 -4.76 0.15 -7.42
C PRO A 47 -4.59 -0.76 -8.64
N PRO A 48 -3.35 -1.18 -8.98
CA PRO A 48 -3.14 -2.14 -10.05
C PRO A 48 -3.88 -3.46 -9.80
N PRO A 49 -4.70 -3.94 -10.73
CA PRO A 49 -5.64 -5.03 -10.47
C PRO A 49 -4.95 -6.38 -10.23
N LYS A 50 -3.69 -6.57 -10.66
CA LYS A 50 -2.92 -7.80 -10.44
C LYS A 50 -1.99 -7.73 -9.22
N LEU A 51 -2.00 -6.63 -8.47
CA LEU A 51 -1.07 -6.42 -7.37
C LEU A 51 -1.38 -7.40 -6.25
N HIS A 52 -0.40 -8.26 -5.94
CA HIS A 52 -0.53 -9.25 -4.88
C HIS A 52 0.52 -9.11 -3.77
N ARG A 53 1.57 -8.31 -3.99
CA ARG A 53 2.62 -8.00 -3.00
C ARG A 53 2.88 -6.50 -2.94
N LEU A 54 2.72 -5.93 -1.75
CA LEU A 54 2.87 -4.50 -1.48
C LEU A 54 3.81 -4.28 -0.29
N LEU A 55 4.92 -3.57 -0.50
CA LEU A 55 5.83 -3.12 0.57
C LEU A 55 5.85 -1.60 0.61
N ILE A 56 5.40 -1.04 1.74
CA ILE A 56 5.24 0.41 1.94
C ILE A 56 5.81 0.89 3.28
N ALA A 57 6.51 0.03 4.04
CA ALA A 57 7.13 0.41 5.31
C ALA A 57 8.18 1.53 5.16
N ASN A 58 8.53 2.17 6.27
CA ASN A 58 9.39 3.34 6.37
C ASN A 58 8.88 4.51 5.53
N ASN A 59 7.59 4.82 5.60
CA ASN A 59 7.03 6.04 5.00
C ASN A 59 6.52 6.99 6.09
N VAL A 60 5.82 8.07 5.70
CA VAL A 60 5.41 9.14 6.64
C VAL A 60 3.90 9.21 6.82
N PHE A 61 3.15 8.24 6.30
CA PHE A 61 1.72 8.08 6.59
C PHE A 61 1.52 7.71 8.07
N GLY A 62 0.38 8.10 8.62
CA GLY A 62 -0.02 7.85 10.00
C GLY A 62 -1.13 6.80 10.10
N GLU A 63 -1.82 6.82 11.24
CA GLU A 63 -2.96 5.94 11.52
C GLU A 63 -4.06 6.07 10.46
N PHE A 64 -4.32 7.27 9.96
CA PHE A 64 -5.34 7.48 8.92
C PHE A 64 -4.99 6.74 7.62
N GLY A 65 -3.73 6.77 7.17
CA GLY A 65 -3.28 6.00 6.01
C GLY A 65 -3.42 4.49 6.20
N VAL A 66 -3.24 3.99 7.43
CA VAL A 66 -3.47 2.58 7.78
C VAL A 66 -4.96 2.23 7.69
N GLU A 67 -5.84 3.07 8.23
CA GLU A 67 -7.29 2.88 8.15
C GLU A 67 -7.76 2.83 6.69
N VAL A 68 -7.24 3.71 5.83
CA VAL A 68 -7.51 3.73 4.40
C VAL A 68 -7.08 2.42 3.73
N LEU A 69 -5.89 1.91 4.03
CA LEU A 69 -5.43 0.61 3.53
C LEU A 69 -6.32 -0.55 4.02
N GLY A 70 -6.68 -0.53 5.30
CA GLY A 70 -7.60 -1.49 5.90
C GLY A 70 -8.96 -1.50 5.20
N ALA A 71 -9.54 -0.32 4.98
CA ALA A 71 -10.79 -0.15 4.25
C ALA A 71 -10.66 -0.63 2.79
N ALA A 72 -9.56 -0.33 2.10
CA ALA A 72 -9.34 -0.77 0.72
C ALA A 72 -9.23 -2.30 0.61
N ILE A 73 -8.65 -2.96 1.60
CA ILE A 73 -8.64 -4.44 1.68
C ILE A 73 -10.04 -4.97 1.99
N ALA A 74 -10.72 -4.40 2.99
CA ALA A 74 -12.04 -4.86 3.43
C ALA A 74 -13.14 -4.69 2.37
N THR A 75 -13.05 -3.64 1.55
CA THR A 75 -13.99 -3.35 0.46
C THR A 75 -13.63 -4.05 -0.86
N GLY A 76 -12.47 -4.71 -0.93
CA GLY A 76 -12.02 -5.45 -2.11
C GLY A 76 -11.28 -4.62 -3.16
N ALA A 77 -11.01 -3.33 -2.91
CA ALA A 77 -10.16 -2.53 -3.80
C ALA A 77 -8.73 -3.14 -3.93
N LEU A 78 -8.20 -3.65 -2.82
CA LEU A 78 -6.93 -4.39 -2.77
C LEU A 78 -7.14 -5.90 -2.65
N THR A 79 -8.19 -6.46 -3.28
CA THR A 79 -8.60 -7.87 -3.11
C THR A 79 -7.51 -8.92 -3.44
N ASN A 80 -6.53 -8.58 -4.26
CA ASN A 80 -5.47 -9.52 -4.66
C ASN A 80 -4.22 -9.43 -3.76
N VAL A 81 -4.14 -8.43 -2.88
CA VAL A 81 -2.99 -8.22 -1.98
C VAL A 81 -2.99 -9.29 -0.88
N SER A 82 -2.12 -10.27 -1.04
CA SER A 82 -1.91 -11.38 -0.11
C SER A 82 -0.66 -11.20 0.76
N TYR A 83 0.22 -10.26 0.41
CA TYR A 83 1.42 -9.94 1.20
C TYR A 83 1.58 -8.43 1.32
N LEU A 84 1.46 -7.92 2.55
CA LEU A 84 1.60 -6.51 2.88
C LEU A 84 2.67 -6.30 3.96
N VAL A 85 3.54 -5.33 3.74
CA VAL A 85 4.49 -4.85 4.75
C VAL A 85 4.32 -3.34 4.91
N ALA A 86 3.92 -2.92 6.10
CA ALA A 86 3.69 -1.53 6.49
C ALA A 86 4.25 -1.30 7.91
N ASP A 87 4.42 -0.04 8.29
CA ASP A 87 4.89 0.31 9.62
C ASP A 87 3.82 0.02 10.68
N SER A 88 4.25 -0.20 11.93
CA SER A 88 3.34 -0.42 13.06
C SER A 88 2.64 0.85 13.48
N PHE A 89 1.30 0.82 13.49
CA PHE A 89 0.49 1.84 14.14
C PHE A 89 -0.42 1.16 15.15
N GLU A 90 -0.43 1.67 16.39
CA GLU A 90 -1.15 1.06 17.53
C GLU A 90 -2.66 0.99 17.31
N PHE A 91 -3.21 1.88 16.48
CA PHE A 91 -4.61 1.93 16.07
C PHE A 91 -4.75 1.67 14.55
N GLY A 92 -5.80 0.94 14.12
CA GLY A 92 -6.08 0.63 12.71
C GLY A 92 -5.54 -0.71 12.16
N CYS A 93 -4.81 -1.48 12.96
CA CYS A 93 -4.29 -2.80 12.54
C CYS A 93 -5.35 -3.92 12.51
N SER A 94 -6.54 -3.73 13.10
CA SER A 94 -7.59 -4.74 13.14
C SER A 94 -8.08 -5.12 11.74
N GLU A 95 -8.21 -4.13 10.87
CA GLU A 95 -8.74 -4.20 9.52
C GLU A 95 -7.74 -4.86 8.56
N LEU A 96 -6.44 -4.71 8.83
CA LEU A 96 -5.38 -5.32 8.04
C LEU A 96 -5.26 -6.85 8.28
N ARG A 97 -5.78 -7.38 9.39
CA ARG A 97 -5.69 -8.82 9.73
C ARG A 97 -6.74 -9.69 9.01
N ASN A 98 -6.91 -9.54 7.70
CA ASN A 98 -7.69 -10.50 6.92
C ASN A 98 -6.96 -11.85 6.86
N LYS A 99 -7.69 -12.97 6.94
CA LYS A 99 -7.14 -14.34 7.02
C LYS A 99 -6.26 -14.74 5.84
N GLU A 100 -6.39 -14.08 4.69
CA GLU A 100 -5.65 -14.37 3.45
C GLU A 100 -4.47 -13.42 3.21
N THR A 101 -4.41 -12.28 3.92
CA THR A 101 -3.34 -11.29 3.76
C THR A 101 -2.31 -11.44 4.88
N ILE A 102 -1.09 -11.84 4.52
CA ILE A 102 0.04 -11.84 5.46
C ILE A 102 0.49 -10.40 5.64
N VAL A 103 0.17 -9.81 6.79
CA VAL A 103 0.65 -8.49 7.20
C VAL A 103 1.86 -8.67 8.09
N ARG A 104 3.02 -8.16 7.65
CA ARG A 104 4.19 -8.02 8.53
C ARG A 104 4.32 -6.56 8.90
N ILE A 105 4.16 -6.32 10.18
CA ILE A 105 4.35 -5.02 10.80
C ILE A 105 5.83 -4.92 11.16
N GLY A 106 6.51 -3.92 10.59
CA GLY A 106 7.94 -3.65 10.79
C GLY A 106 8.21 -2.78 12.01
#